data_AF-A0A6C0F7T2-F1
#
_entry.id   AF-A0A6C0F7T2-F1
#
_cell.length_a   1.000
_cell.length_b   1.000
_cell.length_c   1.000
_cell.angle_alpha   90.00
_cell.angle_beta   90.00
_cell.angle_gamma   90.00
#
_symmetry.space_group_name_H-M   'P 1'
#
loop_
_entity.id
_entity.type
_entity.pdbx_description
1 polymer ?
#
loop_
_entity_poly.entity_id
_entity_poly.type
_entity_poly.pdbx_seq_one_letter_code
_entity_poly.pdbx_strand_id
1 'polypeptide(L)' 'MFELDDNLMYSIGIFLLISYALYQYKHPKMFDEKGNFRCFGLQKHETIFPFWLVTTVLGMLAYTYFVTKDAKFV' A
#
# COMPACT_ATOMS: atom_id res chain seq x y z
N MET A 1 -25.04 9.08 -7.04
CA MET A 1 -23.97 8.20 -7.56
C MET A 1 -22.65 8.80 -7.08
N PHE A 2 -21.72 8.00 -6.56
CA PHE A 2 -20.40 8.51 -6.19
C PHE A 2 -19.63 8.88 -7.46
N GLU A 3 -19.42 10.17 -7.71
CA GLU A 3 -18.48 10.62 -8.74
C GLU A 3 -17.07 10.42 -8.18
N LEU A 4 -16.37 9.41 -8.69
CA LEU A 4 -14.98 9.16 -8.32
C LEU A 4 -14.09 10.08 -9.14
N ASP A 5 -13.28 10.90 -8.46
CA ASP A 5 -12.26 11.74 -9.08
C ASP A 5 -11.23 10.89 -9.83
N ASP A 6 -10.76 11.36 -11.00
CA ASP A 6 -9.76 10.65 -11.80
C ASP A 6 -8.48 10.36 -11.00
N ASN A 7 -8.03 11.28 -10.15
CA ASN A 7 -6.85 11.10 -9.29
C ASN A 7 -7.09 9.98 -8.28
N LEU A 8 -8.30 9.89 -7.73
CA LEU A 8 -8.68 8.80 -6.84
C LEU A 8 -8.66 7.46 -7.58
N MET A 9 -9.19 7.42 -8.81
CA MET A 9 -9.17 6.21 -9.64
C MET A 9 -7.74 5.75 -9.97
N TYR A 10 -6.84 6.65 -10.37
CA TYR A 10 -5.44 6.34 -10.59
C TYR A 10 -4.74 5.85 -9.31
N SER A 11 -5.02 6.46 -8.18
CA SER A 11 -4.45 6.08 -6.88
C SER A 11 -4.86 4.68 -6.46
N ILE A 12 -6.13 4.33 -6.65
CA ILE A 12 -6.66 2.98 -6.39
C ILE A 12 -5.97 1.97 -7.32
N GLY A 13 -5.80 2.31 -8.60
CA GLY A 13 -5.07 1.47 -9.55
C GLY A 13 -3.64 1.17 -9.11
N ILE A 14 -2.89 2.20 -8.69
CA ILE A 14 -1.53 2.04 -8.14
C ILE A 14 -1.55 1.19 -6.87
N PHE A 15 -2.48 1.44 -5.95
CA PHE A 15 -2.61 0.68 -4.71
C PHE A 15 -2.80 -0.83 -4.98
N LEU A 16 -3.67 -1.18 -5.94
CA LEU A 16 -3.92 -2.56 -6.33
C LEU A 16 -2.68 -3.20 -6.98
N LEU A 17 -1.99 -2.48 -7.86
CA LEU A 17 -0.76 -2.95 -8.50
C LEU A 17 0.35 -3.22 -7.48
N ILE A 18 0.56 -2.29 -6.54
CA ILE A 18 1.55 -2.45 -5.45
C ILE A 18 1.18 -3.64 -4.56
N SER A 19 -0.09 -3.76 -4.19
CA SER A 19 -0.58 -4.86 -3.36
C SER A 19 -0.36 -6.21 -4.05
N TYR A 20 -0.66 -6.30 -5.35
CA TYR A 20 -0.44 -7.50 -6.14
C TYR A 20 1.05 -7.85 -6.28
N ALA A 21 1.89 -6.85 -6.59
CA ALA A 21 3.33 -7.03 -6.70
C ALA A 21 3.97 -7.50 -5.39
N LEU A 22 3.60 -6.88 -4.26
CA LEU A 22 4.06 -7.29 -2.93
C LEU A 22 3.58 -8.68 -2.54
N TYR A 23 2.34 -9.03 -2.92
CA TYR A 23 1.81 -10.38 -2.69
C TYR A 23 2.55 -11.44 -3.49
N GLN A 24 2.90 -11.17 -4.75
CA GLN A 24 3.67 -12.11 -5.58
C GLN A 24 5.13 -12.24 -5.11
N TYR A 25 5.75 -11.15 -4.67
CA TYR A 25 7.12 -11.17 -4.16
C TYR A 25 7.24 -11.94 -2.83
N LYS A 26 6.16 -12.04 -2.05
CA LYS A 26 6.10 -12.72 -0.74
C LYS A 26 7.31 -12.39 0.15
N HIS A 27 7.59 -11.09 0.36
CA HIS A 27 8.77 -10.67 1.11
C HIS A 27 8.83 -11.36 2.49
N PRO A 28 9.96 -11.97 2.90
CA PRO A 28 10.07 -12.71 4.17
C PRO A 28 9.87 -11.87 5.45
N LYS A 29 9.78 -10.54 5.32
CA LYS A 29 9.48 -9.61 6.43
C LYS A 29 7.96 -9.42 6.60
N MET A 30 7.18 -9.63 5.56
CA MET A 30 5.72 -9.45 5.54
C MET A 30 4.98 -10.80 5.53
N PHE A 31 5.63 -11.84 5.04
CA PHE A 31 5.10 -13.18 4.92
C PHE A 31 5.87 -14.17 5.79
N ASP A 32 5.15 -15.10 6.38
CA ASP A 32 5.72 -16.26 7.04
C ASP A 32 6.15 -17.32 6.01
N GLU A 33 6.91 -18.33 6.43
CA GLU A 33 7.37 -19.44 5.58
C GLU A 33 6.19 -20.24 4.98
N LYS A 34 5.03 -20.19 5.64
CA LYS A 34 3.78 -20.79 5.16
C LYS A 34 3.00 -19.90 4.17
N GLY A 35 3.51 -18.71 3.86
CA GLY A 35 2.85 -17.73 2.99
C GLY A 35 1.71 -16.95 3.65
N ASN A 36 1.55 -17.07 4.97
CA ASN A 36 0.61 -16.27 5.75
C ASN A 36 1.15 -14.86 5.98
N PHE A 37 0.26 -13.87 6.13
CA PHE A 37 0.68 -12.53 6.53
C PHE A 37 1.16 -12.53 7.98
N ARG A 38 2.31 -11.91 8.23
CA ARG A 38 2.80 -11.69 9.59
C ARG A 38 1.98 -10.59 10.27
N CYS A 39 1.61 -10.81 11.53
CA CYS A 39 0.92 -9.82 12.35
C CYS A 39 1.85 -8.64 12.70
N PHE A 40 1.24 -7.49 12.99
CA PHE A 40 1.98 -6.35 13.49
C PHE A 40 2.53 -6.63 14.90
N GLY A 41 3.82 -6.35 15.12
CA GLY A 41 4.41 -6.40 16.46
C GLY A 41 5.93 -6.54 16.47
N LEU A 42 6.48 -6.84 17.65
CA LEU A 42 7.92 -6.85 17.94
C LEU A 42 8.46 -8.25 18.29
N GLN A 43 7.58 -9.25 18.34
CA GLN A 43 7.99 -10.62 18.60
C GLN A 43 8.64 -11.27 17.38
N LYS A 44 9.34 -12.39 17.59
CA LYS A 44 10.13 -13.08 16.56
C LYS A 44 9.33 -13.50 15.31
N HIS A 45 8.02 -13.71 15.44
CA HIS A 45 7.12 -14.11 14.36
C HIS A 45 6.22 -12.96 13.87
N GLU A 46 6.35 -11.78 14.47
CA GLU A 46 5.64 -10.58 14.10
C GLU A 46 6.52 -9.71 13.18
N THR A 47 5.94 -8.63 12.66
CA THR A 47 6.65 -7.66 11.86
C THR A 47 6.20 -6.25 12.19
N ILE A 48 7.15 -5.32 12.17
CA ILE A 48 6.85 -3.88 12.29
C ILE A 48 6.23 -3.36 10.98
N PHE A 49 6.43 -4.08 9.87
CA PHE A 49 5.97 -3.69 8.54
C PHE A 49 5.02 -4.75 7.97
N PRO A 50 3.78 -4.86 8.51
CA PRO A 50 2.81 -5.80 8.00
C PRO A 50 2.31 -5.34 6.63
N PHE A 51 1.87 -6.31 5.81
CA PHE A 51 1.47 -6.06 4.42
C PHE A 51 0.45 -4.93 4.29
N TRP A 52 -0.62 -4.96 5.09
CA TRP A 52 -1.68 -3.95 5.06
C TRP A 52 -1.18 -2.54 5.39
N LEU A 53 -0.19 -2.40 6.28
CA LEU A 53 0.35 -1.10 6.66
C LEU A 53 1.21 -0.53 5.53
N VAL A 54 2.07 -1.35 4.93
CA VAL A 54 2.92 -0.93 3.82
C VAL A 54 2.07 -0.53 2.62
N THR A 55 1.08 -1.33 2.23
CA THR A 55 0.22 -1.01 1.09
C THR A 55 -0.64 0.23 1.34
N THR A 56 -1.15 0.41 2.57
CA THR A 56 -1.95 1.59 2.94
C THR A 56 -1.11 2.87 2.90
N VAL A 57 0.10 2.85 3.44
CA VAL A 57 1.01 4.01 3.40
C VAL A 57 1.37 4.35 1.95
N LEU A 58 1.71 3.35 1.13
CA LEU A 58 2.01 3.58 -0.29
C LEU A 58 0.78 4.11 -1.06
N GLY A 59 -0.42 3.61 -0.77
CA GLY A 59 -1.66 4.12 -1.35
C GLY A 59 -1.93 5.57 -0.98
N MET A 60 -1.72 5.95 0.29
CA MET A 60 -1.83 7.34 0.74
C MET A 60 -0.80 8.25 0.07
N LEU A 61 0.43 7.79 -0.08
CA LEU A 61 1.48 8.53 -0.78
C LEU A 61 1.14 8.73 -2.26
N ALA A 62 0.64 7.70 -2.94
CA ALA A 62 0.20 7.79 -4.32
C ALA A 62 -0.94 8.81 -4.47
N TYR A 63 -1.95 8.75 -3.60
CA TYR A 63 -3.05 9.72 -3.60
C TYR A 63 -2.57 11.14 -3.35
N THR A 64 -1.75 11.34 -2.33
CA THR A 64 -1.18 12.65 -2.02
C THR A 64 -0.38 13.20 -3.20
N TYR A 65 0.42 12.36 -3.86
CA TYR A 65 1.16 12.73 -5.06
C TYR A 65 0.22 13.17 -6.20
N PHE A 66 -0.83 12.38 -6.49
CA PHE A 66 -1.75 12.71 -7.58
C PHE A 66 -2.59 13.97 -7.30
N VAL A 67 -2.94 14.23 -6.05
CA VAL A 67 -3.66 15.46 -5.68
C VAL A 67 -2.74 16.68 -5.71
N THR A 68 -1.48 16.53 -5.31
CA THR A 68 -0.55 17.67 -5.22
C THR A 68 0.19 17.98 -6.52
N LYS A 69 0.24 17.05 -7.49
CA LYS A 69 0.96 17.27 -8.77
C LYS A 69 0.42 18.46 -9.57
N ASP A 70 -0.88 18.74 -9.47
CA ASP A 70 -1.54 19.84 -10.16
C ASP A 70 -1.66 21.11 -9.29
N ALA A 71 -1.28 21.00 -8.00
CA ALA A 71 -1.23 22.14 -7.11
C ALA A 71 -0.06 23.05 -7.53
N LYS A 72 -0.39 24.16 -8.20
CA LYS A 72 0.52 25.30 -8.34
C LYS A 72 0.75 25.88 -6.94
N PHE A 73 1.84 25.48 -6.29
CA PHE A 73 2.38 26.22 -5.17
C PHE A 73 2.85 27.58 -5.73
N VAL A 74 2.08 28.63 -5.44
CA VAL A 74 2.42 30.03 -5.74
C VAL A 74 3.59 30.47 -4.87
#